data_AF-A0A4Y2VHB6-F1
#
_entry.id   AF-A0A4Y2VHB6-F1
#
_cell.length_a   1.000
_cell.length_b   1.000
_cell.length_c   1.000
_cell.angle_alpha   90.00
_cell.angle_beta   90.00
_cell.angle_gamma   90.00
#
_symmetry.space_group_name_H-M   'P 1'
#
loop_
_entity.id
_entity.type
_entity.pdbx_description
1 polymer ?
#
loop_
_entity_poly.entity_id
_entity_poly.type
_entity_poly.pdbx_seq_one_letter_code
_entity_poly.pdbx_strand_id
1 'polypeptide(L)'
;MFRWLLTVVAGWGWRSKYQMVEMGDDVSKLTQERCLFLVNHQSTADVPLLMLAFQEKDRVLESIMWIMDRLFRYTNFGAVSVTHGDYFITQVKLLLTSSI
;
A
#
# COMPACT_ATOMS: atom_id res chain seq x y z
N MET A 1 9.04 -12.60 7.17
CA MET A 1 9.25 -11.42 8.02
C MET A 1 8.25 -10.32 7.69
N PHE A 2 8.19 -9.85 6.45
CA PHE A 2 7.30 -8.75 6.04
C PHE A 2 5.82 -9.02 6.26
N ARG A 3 5.33 -10.23 5.95
CA ARG A 3 3.93 -10.62 6.22
C ARG A 3 3.48 -10.25 7.63
N TRP A 4 4.26 -10.58 8.66
CA TRP A 4 3.94 -10.24 10.05
C TRP A 4 3.91 -8.74 10.33
N LEU A 5 4.90 -8.00 9.83
CA LEU A 5 4.95 -6.53 9.99
C LEU A 5 3.74 -5.86 9.32
N LEU A 6 3.36 -6.33 8.13
CA LEU A 6 2.23 -5.81 7.38
C LEU A 6 0.90 -6.22 8.01
N THR A 7 0.78 -7.41 8.60
CA THR A 7 -0.41 -7.81 9.37
C THR A 7 -0.63 -6.94 10.62
N VAL A 8 0.44 -6.47 11.28
CA VAL A 8 0.31 -5.51 12.39
C VAL A 8 -0.32 -4.20 11.92
N VAL A 9 0.07 -3.72 10.75
CA VAL A 9 -0.48 -2.50 10.12
C VAL A 9 -1.94 -2.71 9.70
N ALA A 10 -2.26 -3.86 9.10
CA ALA A 10 -3.65 -4.25 8.78
C ALA A 10 -4.55 -4.28 10.04
N GLY A 11 -4.00 -4.72 11.18
CA GLY A 11 -4.70 -4.78 12.46
C GLY A 11 -5.20 -3.43 12.98
N TRP A 12 -4.73 -2.29 12.44
CA TRP A 12 -5.22 -0.97 12.83
C TRP A 12 -6.69 -0.74 12.46
N GLY A 13 -7.13 -1.29 11.32
CA GLY A 13 -8.54 -1.23 10.90
C GLY A 13 -9.45 -1.97 11.88
N TRP A 14 -9.03 -3.17 12.30
CA TRP A 14 -9.72 -3.93 13.35
C TRP A 14 -9.75 -3.16 14.68
N ARG A 15 -8.62 -2.61 15.12
CA ARG A 15 -8.52 -1.89 16.39
C ARG A 15 -9.41 -0.64 16.45
N SER A 16 -9.64 -0.01 15.30
CA SER A 16 -10.52 1.16 15.12
C SER A 16 -11.98 0.78 14.84
N LYS A 17 -12.31 -0.51 14.88
CA LYS A 17 -13.67 -1.04 14.69
C LYS A 17 -14.25 -0.79 13.30
N TYR A 18 -13.39 -0.65 12.29
CA TYR A 18 -13.85 -0.64 10.90
C TYR A 18 -14.09 -2.06 10.41
N GLN A 19 -15.20 -2.25 9.71
CA GLN A 19 -15.50 -3.49 9.00
C GLN A 19 -15.22 -3.27 7.51
N MET A 20 -14.32 -4.09 6.97
CA MET A 20 -14.04 -4.09 5.53
C MET A 20 -15.05 -4.98 4.81
N VAL A 21 -15.57 -4.48 3.70
CA VAL A 21 -16.46 -5.22 2.81
C VAL A 21 -15.89 -5.13 1.41
N GLU A 22 -15.55 -6.28 0.84
CA GLU A 22 -15.08 -6.39 -0.55
C GLU A 22 -16.27 -6.69 -1.46
N MET A 23 -16.34 -6.00 -2.61
CA MET A 23 -17.42 -6.12 -3.58
C MET A 23 -16.84 -6.14 -5.00
N GLY A 24 -17.46 -6.90 -5.91
CA GLY A 24 -17.02 -7.04 -7.30
C GLY A 24 -16.50 -8.43 -7.62
N ASP A 25 -15.61 -8.52 -8.59
CA ASP A 25 -15.07 -9.79 -9.11
C ASP A 25 -14.05 -10.43 -8.16
N ASP A 26 -13.98 -11.76 -8.18
CA ASP A 26 -12.96 -12.52 -7.44
C ASP A 26 -11.58 -12.40 -8.12
N VAL A 27 -10.68 -11.70 -7.44
CA VAL A 27 -9.30 -11.46 -7.89
C VAL A 27 -8.32 -12.57 -7.50
N SER A 28 -8.77 -13.64 -6.83
CA SER A 28 -7.90 -14.71 -6.31
C SER A 28 -7.06 -15.39 -7.40
N LYS A 29 -7.58 -15.44 -8.64
CA LYS A 29 -6.87 -16.00 -9.81
C LYS A 29 -5.67 -15.16 -10.25
N LEU A 30 -5.69 -13.84 -9.98
CA LEU A 30 -4.65 -12.90 -10.39
C LEU A 30 -3.47 -12.85 -9.39
N THR A 31 -3.60 -13.52 -8.23
CA THR A 31 -2.61 -13.45 -7.14
C THR A 31 -1.23 -14.02 -7.49
N GLN A 32 -1.17 -14.90 -8.51
CA GLN A 32 0.08 -15.50 -9.00
C GLN A 32 0.65 -14.78 -10.23
N GLU A 33 -0.01 -13.72 -10.71
CA GLU A 33 0.40 -12.97 -11.89
C GLU A 33 1.03 -11.63 -11.50
N ARG A 34 1.86 -11.09 -12.40
CA ARG A 34 2.39 -9.73 -12.24
C ARG A 34 1.28 -8.73 -12.58
N CYS A 35 0.65 -8.20 -11.55
CA CYS A 35 -0.45 -7.23 -11.67
C CYS A 35 0.02 -5.80 -11.35
N LEU A 36 -0.56 -4.81 -12.05
CA LEU A 36 -0.56 -3.42 -11.59
C LEU A 36 -1.91 -3.16 -10.90
N PHE A 37 -1.87 -2.98 -9.58
CA PHE A 37 -3.07 -2.66 -8.81
C PHE A 37 -3.22 -1.14 -8.69
N LEU A 38 -4.24 -0.59 -9.35
CA LEU A 38 -4.52 0.84 -9.37
C LEU A 38 -5.74 1.16 -8.51
N VAL A 39 -5.55 2.03 -7.54
CA VAL A 39 -6.59 2.48 -6.61
C VAL A 39 -6.70 3.99 -6.62
N ASN A 40 -7.88 4.50 -6.28
CA ASN A 40 -7.98 5.87 -5.82
C ASN A 40 -7.18 6.04 -4.53
N HIS A 41 -6.66 7.25 -4.29
CA HIS A 41 -5.95 7.57 -3.06
C HIS A 41 -6.64 8.74 -2.35
N GLN A 42 -7.32 8.44 -1.25
CA GLN A 42 -8.04 9.41 -0.43
C GLN A 42 -7.25 9.76 0.83
N SER A 43 -6.50 8.81 1.40
CA SER A 43 -5.83 9.00 2.68
C SER A 43 -4.68 8.03 2.91
N THR A 44 -3.86 8.32 3.93
CA THR A 44 -2.85 7.36 4.40
C THR A 44 -3.46 6.08 4.98
N ALA A 45 -4.75 6.07 5.32
CA ALA A 45 -5.45 4.88 5.81
C ALA A 45 -5.79 3.87 4.69
N ASP A 46 -5.64 4.25 3.42
CA ASP A 46 -5.87 3.34 2.29
C ASP A 46 -4.87 2.18 2.30
N VAL A 47 -3.62 2.44 2.72
CA VAL A 47 -2.56 1.43 2.84
C VAL A 47 -2.93 0.31 3.83
N PRO A 48 -3.23 0.59 5.12
CA PRO A 48 -3.65 -0.46 6.06
C PRO A 48 -4.95 -1.15 5.65
N LEU A 49 -5.89 -0.44 5.00
CA LEU A 49 -7.12 -1.05 4.48
C LEU A 49 -6.82 -2.08 3.38
N LEU A 50 -5.94 -1.76 2.44
CA LEU A 50 -5.53 -2.69 1.39
C LEU A 50 -4.70 -3.86 1.95
N MET A 51 -3.85 -3.61 2.95
CA MET A 51 -3.14 -4.70 3.64
C MET A 51 -4.11 -5.66 4.33
N LEU A 52 -5.20 -5.15 4.90
CA LEU A 52 -6.28 -5.96 5.46
C LEU A 52 -7.00 -6.78 4.36
N ALA A 53 -7.26 -6.19 3.19
CA ALA A 53 -7.88 -6.88 2.05
C ALA A 53 -7.01 -8.02 1.49
N PHE A 54 -5.69 -7.81 1.44
CA PHE A 54 -4.76 -8.77 0.85
C PHE A 54 -4.19 -9.79 1.84
N GLN A 55 -4.39 -9.63 3.16
CA GLN A 55 -3.84 -10.56 4.15
C GLN A 55 -4.35 -11.99 3.98
N GLU A 56 -5.57 -12.16 3.46
CA GLU A 56 -6.22 -13.46 3.22
C GLU A 56 -5.98 -13.99 1.80
N LYS A 57 -5.35 -13.18 0.93
CA LYS A 57 -5.13 -13.50 -0.49
C LYS A 57 -3.71 -14.02 -0.72
N ASP A 58 -3.52 -15.28 -0.34
CA ASP A 58 -2.29 -16.06 -0.52
C ASP A 58 -1.01 -15.29 -0.15
N ARG A 59 -0.10 -15.06 -1.11
CA ARG A 59 1.18 -14.38 -0.91
C ARG A 59 1.17 -12.92 -1.39
N VAL A 60 0.01 -12.34 -1.71
CA VAL A 60 -0.08 -10.97 -2.25
C VAL A 60 0.46 -9.94 -1.26
N LEU A 61 0.15 -10.09 0.03
CA LEU A 61 0.58 -9.12 1.05
C LEU A 61 2.10 -8.94 1.11
N GLU A 62 2.87 -10.02 0.89
CA GLU A 62 4.34 -9.98 0.95
C GLU A 62 5.00 -9.68 -0.39
N SER A 63 4.23 -9.59 -1.48
CA SER A 63 4.72 -9.27 -2.82
C SER A 63 4.28 -7.89 -3.31
N ILE A 64 3.39 -7.20 -2.58
CA ILE A 64 2.90 -5.87 -2.94
C ILE A 64 3.98 -4.80 -2.74
N MET A 65 4.34 -4.11 -3.81
CA MET A 65 5.29 -2.99 -3.74
C MET A 65 4.54 -1.66 -3.72
N TRP A 66 4.94 -0.78 -2.81
CA TRP A 66 4.35 0.55 -2.70
C TRP A 66 5.16 1.59 -3.48
N ILE A 67 4.46 2.58 -4.02
CA ILE A 67 5.06 3.81 -4.53
C ILE A 67 4.69 4.92 -3.58
N MET A 68 5.69 5.54 -2.96
CA MET A 68 5.50 6.54 -1.91
C MET A 68 6.36 7.77 -2.13
N ASP A 69 5.99 8.88 -1.48
CA ASP A 69 6.85 10.08 -1.47
C ASP A 69 8.13 9.83 -0.68
N ARG A 70 9.24 10.42 -1.13
CA ARG A 70 10.57 10.33 -0.51
C ARG A 70 10.58 10.65 0.98
N LEU A 71 9.72 11.56 1.45
CA LEU A 71 9.62 11.92 2.87
C LEU A 71 9.28 10.71 3.75
N PHE A 72 8.50 9.74 3.25
CA PHE A 72 8.13 8.56 4.03
C PHE A 72 9.31 7.67 4.39
N ARG A 73 10.42 7.73 3.62
CA ARG A 73 11.65 6.97 3.89
C ARG A 73 12.20 7.20 5.31
N TYR A 74 11.98 8.38 5.88
CA TYR A 74 12.49 8.76 7.19
C TYR A 74 11.58 8.36 8.36
N THR A 75 10.48 7.67 8.09
CA THR A 75 9.57 7.13 9.11
C THR A 75 9.92 5.68 9.44
N ASN A 76 9.42 5.17 10.58
CA ASN A 76 9.54 3.76 10.94
C ASN A 76 8.99 2.83 9.83
N PHE A 77 7.86 3.22 9.23
CA PHE A 77 7.27 2.52 8.10
C PHE A 77 8.18 2.59 6.86
N GLY A 78 8.81 3.74 6.62
CA GLY A 78 9.80 3.94 5.57
C GLY A 78 10.99 3.01 5.66
N ALA A 79 11.54 2.78 6.85
CA ALA A 79 12.66 1.85 7.04
C ALA A 79 12.28 0.40 6.67
N VAL A 80 11.08 -0.04 7.05
CA VAL A 80 10.54 -1.34 6.65
C VAL A 80 10.37 -1.40 5.13
N SER A 81 9.79 -0.35 4.54
CA SER A 81 9.51 -0.25 3.11
C SER A 81 10.79 -0.24 2.25
N VAL A 82 11.86 0.43 2.71
CA VAL A 82 13.18 0.38 2.05
C VAL A 82 13.75 -1.04 2.06
N THR A 83 13.58 -1.77 3.17
CA THR A 83 14.06 -3.16 3.28
C THR A 83 13.21 -4.11 2.45
N HIS A 84 11.92 -3.78 2.27
CA HIS A 84 10.98 -4.53 1.44
C HIS A 84 11.26 -4.39 -0.06
N GLY A 85 11.83 -3.24 -0.48
CA GLY A 85 12.09 -2.92 -1.88
C GLY A 85 11.04 -2.00 -2.50
N ASP A 86 10.26 -1.28 -1.67
CA ASP A 86 9.28 -0.30 -2.12
C ASP A 86 9.96 0.91 -2.77
N TYR A 87 9.23 1.55 -3.70
CA TYR A 87 9.74 2.66 -4.50
C TYR A 87 9.40 4.01 -3.88
N PHE A 88 10.42 4.86 -3.77
CA PHE A 88 10.27 6.23 -3.27
C PHE A 88 10.53 7.24 -4.38
N ILE A 89 9.54 8.09 -4.63
CA ILE A 89 9.61 9.16 -5.63
C ILE A 89 9.60 10.52 -4.94
N THR A 90 10.31 11.49 -5.53
CA THR A 90 10.15 12.89 -5.10
C THR A 90 8.98 13.47 -5.86
N GLN A 91 7.96 14.00 -5.18
CA GLN A 91 6.98 14.82 -5.85
C GLN A 91 7.66 16.07 -6.43
N VAL A 92 7.71 16.15 -7.76
CA VAL A 92 8.06 17.40 -8.43
C VAL A 92 6.79 18.24 -8.47
N LYS A 93 6.82 19.38 -7.78
CA LYS A 93 5.81 20.41 -8.01
C LYS A 93 6.03 20.90 -9.43
N LEU A 94 5.13 20.55 -10.35
CA LEU A 94 5.11 21.16 -11.68
C LEU A 94 4.70 22.62 -11.43
N LEU A 95 5.69 23.47 -11.17
CA LEU A 95 5.52 24.89 -11.30
C LEU A 95 5.25 25.08 -12.80
N LEU A 96 3.98 25.17 -13.16
CA LEU A 96 3.57 25.86 -14.37
C LEU A 96 4.06 27.30 -14.19
N THR A 97 5.35 27.55 -14.43
CA THR A 97 5.81 28.82 -14.94
C THR A 97 5.16 28.96 -16.30
N SER A 98 3.90 29.40 -16.26
CA SER A 98 3.23 30.07 -17.35
C SER A 98 4.02 31.35 -17.58
N SER A 99 5.16 31.22 -18.25
CA SER A 99 5.86 32.36 -18.82
C SER A 99 5.04 32.77 -20.04
N ILE A 100 4.16 33.74 -19.82
CA ILE A 100 3.58 34.60 -20.86
C ILE A 100 4.69 35.48 -21.41
#